data_AF-A0A520ZN78-F1
#
_entry.id   AF-A0A520ZN78-F1
#
_cell.length_a   1.000
_cell.length_b   1.000
_cell.length_c   1.000
_cell.angle_alpha   90.00
_cell.angle_beta   90.00
_cell.angle_gamma   90.00
#
_symmetry.space_group_name_H-M   'P 1'
#
loop_
_entity.id
_entity.type
_entity.pdbx_description
1 polymer ?
#
loop_
_entity_poly.entity_id
_entity_poly.type
_entity_poly.pdbx_seq_one_letter_code
_entity_poly.pdbx_strand_id
1 'polypeptide(L)'
;CEALHRAGISPLRKAGRIGAARLAALVPIIRDVLSEAIDAGGSSLRDYRQANGELGYFQHTFKVYDRAGDVCQTPECTGKIARIVQSGRSSFYCPRCQR
;
A
#
# COMPACT_ATOMS: atom_id res chain seq x y z
N CYS A 1 -2.46 2.35 0.71
CA CYS A 1 -2.61 0.90 0.47
C CYS A 1 -1.38 0.13 0.94
N GLU A 2 -0.17 0.49 0.46
CA GLU A 2 1.09 -0.19 0.79
C GLU A 2 1.37 -0.34 2.29
N ALA A 3 1.28 0.74 3.08
CA ALA A 3 1.52 0.68 4.53
C ALA A 3 0.55 -0.25 5.28
N LEU A 4 -0.74 -0.23 4.93
CA LEU A 4 -1.74 -1.13 5.52
C LEU A 4 -1.50 -2.58 5.12
N HIS A 5 -1.01 -2.83 3.90
CA HIS A 5 -0.63 -4.16 3.45
C HIS A 5 0.56 -4.69 4.25
N ARG A 6 1.62 -3.89 4.39
CA ARG A 6 2.80 -4.23 5.20
C ARG A 6 2.45 -4.46 6.68
N ALA A 7 1.50 -3.71 7.22
CA ALA A 7 1.01 -3.89 8.60
C ALA A 7 -0.04 -5.02 8.76
N GLY A 8 -0.46 -5.67 7.67
CA GLY A 8 -1.52 -6.69 7.69
C GLY A 8 -2.89 -6.17 8.17
N ILE A 9 -3.15 -4.87 8.06
CA ILE A 9 -4.40 -4.23 8.51
C ILE A 9 -5.37 -4.14 7.34
N SER A 10 -6.60 -4.61 7.54
CA SER A 10 -7.66 -4.46 6.53
C SER A 10 -8.07 -2.99 6.38
N PRO A 11 -8.16 -2.45 5.15
CA PRO A 11 -8.69 -1.11 4.92
C PRO A 11 -10.20 -1.00 5.21
N LEU A 12 -10.89 -2.13 5.37
CA LEU A 12 -12.30 -2.20 5.78
C LEU A 12 -12.48 -2.14 7.30
N ARG A 13 -11.39 -2.24 8.08
CA ARG A 13 -11.46 -2.18 9.53
C ARG A 13 -11.75 -0.74 9.97
N LYS A 14 -12.82 -0.55 10.75
CA LYS A 14 -13.11 0.75 11.39
C LYS A 14 -11.92 1.16 12.27
N ALA A 15 -11.45 2.41 12.14
CA ALA A 15 -10.27 2.90 12.87
C ALA A 15 -10.36 2.69 14.39
N GLY A 16 -11.52 2.98 15.00
CA GLY A 16 -11.77 2.76 16.43
C GLY A 16 -11.85 1.29 16.86
N ARG A 17 -11.66 0.33 15.94
CA ARG A 17 -11.61 -1.12 16.20
C ARG A 17 -10.21 -1.70 15.94
N ILE A 18 -9.21 -0.86 15.70
CA ILE A 18 -7.81 -1.25 15.60
C ILE A 18 -7.19 -1.12 17.00
N GLY A 19 -6.63 -2.22 17.52
CA GLY A 19 -6.00 -2.20 18.85
C GLY A 19 -4.81 -1.24 18.90
N ALA A 20 -4.60 -0.60 20.06
CA ALA A 20 -3.56 0.41 20.25
C ALA A 20 -2.15 -0.07 19.83
N ALA A 21 -1.79 -1.32 20.14
CA ALA A 21 -0.51 -1.90 19.74
C ALA A 21 -0.34 -1.99 18.20
N ARG A 22 -1.40 -2.35 17.46
CA ARG A 22 -1.36 -2.39 15.98
C ARG A 22 -1.28 -0.99 15.38
N LEU A 23 -1.93 0.00 16.00
CA LEU A 23 -1.80 1.41 15.59
C LEU A 23 -0.40 1.94 15.84
N ALA A 24 0.18 1.65 17.01
CA ALA A 24 1.55 2.05 17.34
C ALA A 24 2.56 1.45 16.36
N ALA A 25 2.40 0.17 16.00
CA ALA A 25 3.24 -0.51 15.00
C ALA A 25 3.04 0.01 13.56
N LEU A 26 1.87 0.58 13.24
CA LEU A 26 1.60 1.13 11.91
C LEU A 26 2.42 2.40 11.63
N VAL A 27 2.70 3.22 12.64
CA VAL A 27 3.43 4.49 12.48
C VAL A 27 4.83 4.32 11.88
N PRO A 28 5.73 3.47 12.43
CA PRO A 28 7.04 3.25 11.82
C PRO A 28 6.92 2.65 10.41
N ILE A 29 5.98 1.72 10.17
CA ILE A 29 5.73 1.14 8.84
C ILE A 29 5.36 2.22 7.80
N ILE A 30 4.56 3.21 8.19
CA ILE A 30 4.22 4.33 7.30
C ILE A 30 5.49 5.12 6.96
N ARG A 31 6.35 5.39 7.94
CA ARG A 31 7.60 6.12 7.72
C ARG A 31 8.55 5.35 6.81
N ASP A 32 8.67 4.05 6.98
CA ASP A 32 9.51 3.19 6.14
C ASP A 32 9.04 3.23 4.68
N VAL A 33 7.73 3.04 4.45
CA VAL A 33 7.14 3.10 3.10
C VAL A 33 7.35 4.48 2.46
N LEU A 34 7.21 5.56 3.23
CA LEU A 34 7.44 6.92 2.72
C LEU A 34 8.93 7.17 2.43
N SER A 35 9.84 6.68 3.26
CA SER A 35 11.29 6.84 3.08
C SER A 35 11.75 6.06 1.85
N GLU A 36 11.33 4.80 1.70
CA GLU A 36 11.58 3.99 0.50
C GLU A 36 11.04 4.67 -0.77
N ALA A 37 9.87 5.31 -0.67
CA ALA A 37 9.32 6.07 -1.78
C ALA A 37 10.17 7.29 -2.13
N ILE A 38 10.65 8.04 -1.13
CA ILE A 38 11.53 9.19 -1.34
C ILE A 38 12.86 8.74 -1.97
N ASP A 39 13.47 7.69 -1.43
CA ASP A 39 14.74 7.14 -1.91
C ASP A 39 14.63 6.63 -3.37
N ALA A 40 13.47 6.09 -3.74
CA ALA A 40 13.18 5.68 -5.12
C ALA A 40 12.77 6.84 -6.04
N GLY A 41 12.87 8.09 -5.60
CA GLY A 41 12.50 9.28 -6.39
C GLY A 41 10.98 9.49 -6.52
N GLY A 42 10.20 8.93 -5.60
CA GLY A 42 8.75 8.94 -5.61
C GLY A 42 8.15 7.96 -6.61
N SER A 43 6.83 8.06 -6.79
CA SER A 43 6.11 7.32 -7.82
C SER A 43 5.68 8.24 -8.96
N SER A 44 6.07 7.92 -10.19
CA SER A 44 5.54 8.59 -11.37
C SER A 44 4.24 7.91 -11.82
N LEU A 45 3.12 8.38 -11.27
CA LEU A 45 1.79 7.95 -11.68
C LEU A 45 1.29 8.85 -12.81
N ARG A 46 1.03 8.24 -13.98
CA ARG A 46 0.46 8.84 -15.20
C ARG A 46 1.14 10.14 -15.67
N ASP A 47 0.81 11.25 -15.03
CA ASP A 47 1.15 12.60 -15.49
C ASP A 47 2.18 13.31 -14.58
N TYR A 48 2.64 12.66 -13.51
CA TYR A 48 3.63 13.22 -12.58
C TYR A 48 5.08 12.84 -12.95
N ARG A 49 5.90 13.87 -13.18
CA ARG A 49 7.37 13.78 -13.33
C ARG A 49 8.04 14.63 -12.27
N GLN A 50 9.26 14.26 -11.88
CA GLN A 50 10.07 15.10 -11.01
C GLN A 50 10.40 16.44 -11.67
N ALA A 51 10.81 17.43 -10.87
CA ALA A 51 11.16 18.76 -11.35
C ALA A 51 12.32 18.76 -12.38
N ASN A 52 13.17 17.73 -12.36
CA ASN A 52 14.25 17.50 -13.33
C ASN A 52 13.80 16.69 -14.58
N GLY A 53 12.54 16.29 -14.65
CA GLY A 53 11.97 15.49 -15.75
C GLY A 53 12.11 13.97 -15.59
N GLU A 54 12.79 13.48 -14.56
CA GLU A 54 12.97 12.05 -14.32
C GLU A 54 11.69 11.38 -13.78
N LEU A 55 11.56 10.09 -14.09
CA LEU A 55 10.49 9.25 -13.55
C LEU A 55 10.92 8.72 -12.19
N GLY A 56 10.07 8.87 -11.17
CA GLY A 56 10.22 8.13 -9.93
C GLY A 56 10.06 6.63 -10.19
N TYR A 57 10.74 5.78 -9.43
CA TYR A 57 10.74 4.32 -9.65
C TYR A 57 9.86 3.55 -8.66
N PHE A 58 9.31 4.22 -7.64
CA PHE A 58 8.58 3.53 -6.56
C PHE A 58 7.33 2.77 -7.02
N GLN A 59 6.73 3.12 -8.16
CA GLN A 59 5.61 2.35 -8.71
C GLN A 59 5.96 0.91 -9.07
N HIS A 60 7.23 0.62 -9.38
CA HIS A 60 7.68 -0.74 -9.67
C HIS A 60 7.77 -1.62 -8.42
N THR A 61 7.78 -1.01 -7.23
CA THR A 61 7.86 -1.73 -5.95
C THR A 61 6.50 -1.94 -5.28
N PHE A 62 5.40 -1.48 -5.89
CA PHE A 62 4.05 -1.64 -5.32
C PHE A 62 3.68 -3.11 -5.10
N LYS A 63 3.29 -3.42 -3.86
CA LYS A 63 2.81 -4.75 -3.49
C LYS A 63 1.31 -4.91 -3.72
N VAL A 64 0.54 -3.82 -3.64
CA VAL A 64 -0.93 -3.87 -3.81
C VAL A 64 -1.50 -2.77 -4.70
N TYR A 65 -0.93 -1.56 -4.71
CA TYR A 65 -1.50 -0.44 -5.44
C TYR A 65 -1.52 -0.70 -6.96
N ASP A 66 -2.69 -0.50 -7.58
CA ASP A 66 -2.95 -0.73 -9.01
C ASP A 66 -2.71 -2.17 -9.50
N ARG A 67 -2.81 -3.14 -8.58
CA ARG A 67 -2.58 -4.57 -8.88
C ARG A 67 -3.81 -5.43 -8.72
N ALA A 68 -5.00 -4.83 -8.86
CA ALA A 68 -6.26 -5.55 -8.68
C ALA A 68 -6.35 -6.75 -9.64
N GLY A 69 -6.62 -7.94 -9.11
CA GLY A 69 -6.65 -9.19 -9.86
C GLY A 69 -5.33 -9.96 -9.89
N ASP A 70 -4.19 -9.30 -9.60
CA ASP A 70 -2.89 -9.95 -9.49
C ASP A 70 -2.81 -10.86 -8.26
N VAL A 71 -1.90 -11.83 -8.31
CA VAL A 71 -1.53 -12.63 -7.14
C VAL A 71 -0.81 -11.75 -6.10
N CYS A 72 -1.13 -11.98 -4.84
CA CYS A 72 -0.44 -11.33 -3.73
C CYS A 72 1.04 -11.79 -3.69
N GLN A 73 1.96 -10.84 -3.52
CA GLN A 73 3.40 -11.14 -3.47
C GLN A 73 3.91 -11.53 -2.08
N THR A 74 3.05 -11.56 -1.06
CA THR A 74 3.44 -12.11 0.25
C THR A 74 3.78 -13.60 0.08
N PRO A 75 4.94 -14.07 0.57
CA PRO A 75 5.30 -15.48 0.51
C PRO A 75 4.17 -16.37 1.04
N GLU A 76 3.94 -17.50 0.36
CA GLU A 76 2.90 -18.50 0.70
C GLU A 76 1.44 -18.01 0.60
N CYS A 77 1.21 -16.75 0.23
CA CYS A 77 -0.13 -16.25 -0.02
C CYS A 77 -0.62 -16.62 -1.41
N THR A 78 -1.73 -17.36 -1.48
CA THR A 78 -2.40 -17.71 -2.74
C THR A 78 -3.56 -16.77 -3.07
N GLY A 79 -3.70 -15.67 -2.33
CA GLY A 79 -4.76 -14.68 -2.52
C GLY A 79 -4.51 -13.76 -3.71
N LYS A 80 -5.59 -13.13 -4.21
CA LYS A 80 -5.50 -12.05 -5.20
C LYS A 80 -5.71 -10.69 -4.55
N ILE A 81 -5.12 -9.65 -5.13
CA ILE A 81 -5.35 -8.28 -4.69
C ILE A 81 -6.76 -7.85 -5.11
N ALA A 82 -7.52 -7.33 -4.15
CA ALA A 82 -8.84 -6.77 -4.34
C ALA A 82 -8.77 -5.24 -4.43
N ARG A 83 -9.69 -4.66 -5.20
CA ARG A 83 -9.94 -3.22 -5.23
C ARG A 83 -11.32 -2.93 -4.66
N ILE A 84 -11.41 -1.97 -3.76
CA ILE A 84 -12.66 -1.39 -3.26
C ILE A 84 -12.65 0.12 -3.48
N VAL A 85 -13.81 0.74 -3.41
CA VAL A 85 -13.96 2.20 -3.42
C VAL A 85 -14.44 2.64 -2.05
N GLN A 86 -13.73 3.56 -1.42
CA GLN A 86 -14.07 4.15 -0.12
C GLN A 86 -14.13 5.67 -0.30
N SER A 87 -15.32 6.26 -0.14
CA SER A 87 -15.55 7.70 -0.31
C SER A 87 -14.96 8.26 -1.61
N GLY A 88 -15.19 7.56 -2.72
CA GLY A 88 -14.69 7.95 -4.05
C GLY A 88 -13.21 7.64 -4.32
N ARG A 89 -12.45 7.09 -3.36
CA ARG A 89 -11.04 6.71 -3.55
C ARG A 89 -10.88 5.21 -3.70
N SER A 90 -10.03 4.80 -4.64
CA SER A 90 -9.67 3.39 -4.81
C SER A 90 -8.73 2.95 -3.70
N SER A 91 -9.05 1.83 -3.03
CA SER A 91 -8.18 1.14 -2.08
C SER A 91 -7.88 -0.26 -2.60
N PHE A 92 -6.61 -0.66 -2.52
CA PHE A 92 -6.13 -1.98 -2.96
C PHE A 92 -5.57 -2.74 -1.76
N TYR A 93 -5.88 -4.02 -1.64
CA TYR A 93 -5.47 -4.84 -0.49
C TYR A 93 -5.57 -6.33 -0.80
N CYS A 94 -4.85 -7.16 -0.04
CA CYS A 94 -5.02 -8.62 -0.07
C CYS A 94 -5.99 -9.06 1.04
N PRO A 95 -7.16 -9.65 0.72
CA PRO A 95 -8.12 -10.12 1.73
C PRO A 95 -7.59 -11.24 2.64
N ARG A 96 -6.54 -11.97 2.22
CA ARG A 96 -5.93 -13.04 3.02
C ARG A 96 -4.91 -12.51 4.03
N CYS A 97 -4.05 -11.58 3.59
CA CYS A 97 -2.97 -11.02 4.41
C CYS A 97 -3.45 -9.90 5.35
N GLN A 98 -4.58 -9.26 5.06
CA GLN A 98 -5.02 -8.07 5.79
C GLN A 98 -6.33 -8.32 6.55
N ARG A 99 -6.30 -8.21 7.88
CA ARG A 99 -7.44 -8.45 8.79
C ARG A 99 -7.72 -7.28 9.72
#